data_AF-A0A966LRK2-F1
#
_entry.id   AF-A0A966LRK2-F1
#
_cell.length_a   1.000
_cell.length_b   1.000
_cell.length_c   1.000
_cell.angle_alpha   90.00
_cell.angle_beta   90.00
_cell.angle_gamma   90.00
#
_symmetry.space_group_name_H-M   'P 1'
#
loop_
_entity.id
_entity.type
_entity.pdbx_description
1 polymer ?
#
loop_
_entity_poly.entity_id
_entity_poly.type
_entity_poly.pdbx_seq_one_letter_code
_entity_poly.pdbx_strand_id
1 'polypeptide(L)'
;MKRVVVILLMGLLQLGTIQGQPKTGGNVQTLKIAYITKQLSLTTEEAQKFWPVYFNYFDEIKQARVNQKTDVLAFEEAVLNIRKKYRDEFKKILGSNERAGKVLTADREFNNMVKKELQNRAEQRKKLRQKTAE
;
A
#
# COMPACT_ATOMS: atom_id res chain seq x y z
N MET A 1 20.58 11.71 -39.25
CA MET A 1 20.07 12.63 -38.20
C MET A 1 18.69 12.22 -37.64
N LYS A 2 18.44 10.91 -37.42
CA LYS A 2 17.29 10.41 -36.64
C LYS A 2 17.70 9.43 -35.52
N ARG A 3 18.99 9.11 -35.43
CA ARG A 3 19.58 8.24 -34.40
C ARG A 3 20.21 9.02 -33.23
N VAL A 4 20.45 10.33 -33.42
CA VAL A 4 20.98 11.22 -32.36
C VAL A 4 19.86 11.71 -31.43
N VAL A 5 18.61 11.82 -31.93
CA VAL A 5 17.45 12.20 -31.10
C VAL A 5 17.05 11.11 -30.11
N VAL A 6 17.38 9.84 -30.37
CA VAL A 6 17.08 8.73 -29.46
C VAL A 6 18.04 8.68 -28.26
N ILE A 7 19.22 9.29 -28.37
CA ILE A 7 20.22 9.30 -27.28
C ILE A 7 19.96 10.42 -26.26
N LEU A 8 19.14 11.42 -26.60
CA LEU A 8 18.78 12.53 -25.71
C LEU A 8 17.66 12.19 -24.71
N LEU A 9 17.07 10.99 -24.80
CA LEU A 9 16.04 10.48 -23.89
C LEU A 9 16.56 9.46 -22.85
N MET A 10 17.88 9.23 -22.81
CA MET A 10 18.51 8.22 -21.95
C MET A 10 19.57 8.80 -21.00
N GLY A 11 19.62 10.13 -20.85
CA GLY A 11 20.63 10.84 -20.07
C GLY A 11 20.02 11.84 -19.09
N LEU A 12 19.33 11.35 -18.07
CA LEU A 12 19.06 12.09 -16.82
C LEU A 12 18.73 11.11 -15.69
N LEU A 13 19.69 10.22 -15.42
CA LEU A 13 19.98 9.85 -14.05
C LEU A 13 21.27 10.58 -13.69
N GLN A 14 21.21 11.46 -12.69
CA GLN A 14 21.99 11.31 -11.47
C GLN A 14 21.48 12.24 -10.34
N LEU A 15 21.39 11.65 -9.15
CA LEU A 15 21.61 12.25 -7.82
C LEU A 15 20.52 13.17 -7.23
N GLY A 16 19.33 12.61 -7.07
CA GLY A 16 18.60 12.77 -5.82
C GLY A 16 18.59 11.42 -5.11
N THR A 17 19.29 11.27 -3.99
CA THR A 17 19.04 10.15 -3.08
C THR A 17 17.60 10.28 -2.60
N ILE A 18 16.68 9.55 -3.25
CA ILE A 18 15.36 9.29 -2.67
C ILE A 18 15.60 8.37 -1.46
N GLN A 19 15.99 8.97 -0.34
CA GLN A 19 15.79 8.38 0.97
C GLN A 19 14.28 8.32 1.19
N GLY A 20 13.67 7.20 0.79
CA GLY A 20 12.21 7.04 0.89
C GLY A 20 11.59 5.80 0.24
N GLN A 21 12.34 4.97 -0.51
CA GLN A 21 11.83 3.64 -0.82
C GLN A 21 11.97 2.74 0.44
N PRO A 22 10.87 2.19 0.99
CA PRO A 22 10.96 1.25 2.08
C PRO A 22 11.82 0.07 1.63
N LYS A 23 12.82 -0.27 2.44
CA LYS A 23 13.62 -1.49 2.29
C LYS A 23 12.66 -2.66 2.05
N THR A 24 12.75 -3.26 0.86
CA THR A 24 12.09 -4.49 0.39
C THR A 24 11.40 -5.32 1.48
N GLY A 25 10.20 -4.91 1.90
CA GLY A 25 9.26 -5.85 2.46
C GLY A 25 8.78 -6.75 1.32
N GLY A 26 8.66 -8.06 1.58
CA GLY A 26 8.44 -9.08 0.55
C GLY A 26 7.30 -8.77 -0.42
N ASN A 27 7.23 -9.52 -1.52
CA ASN A 27 6.36 -9.35 -2.70
C ASN A 27 4.99 -8.68 -2.46
N VAL A 28 4.32 -8.93 -1.33
CA VAL A 28 3.07 -8.28 -0.93
C VAL A 28 3.16 -6.75 -0.83
N GLN A 29 4.23 -6.17 -0.28
CA GLN A 29 4.36 -4.71 -0.17
C GLN A 29 4.55 -4.04 -1.53
N THR A 30 5.38 -4.64 -2.40
CA THR A 30 5.54 -4.18 -3.79
C THR A 30 4.21 -4.25 -4.54
N LEU A 31 3.45 -5.35 -4.38
CA LEU A 31 2.12 -5.49 -4.96
C LEU A 31 1.15 -4.43 -4.41
N LYS A 32 1.24 -4.11 -3.12
CA LYS A 32 0.44 -3.07 -2.47
C LYS A 32 0.74 -1.70 -3.06
N ILE A 33 2.02 -1.36 -3.22
CA ILE A 33 2.46 -0.10 -3.82
C ILE A 33 1.92 0.03 -5.25
N ALA A 34 2.12 -1.00 -6.08
CA ALA A 34 1.64 -1.02 -7.45
C ALA A 34 0.10 -0.90 -7.53
N TYR A 35 -0.62 -1.62 -6.67
CA TYR A 35 -2.08 -1.61 -6.62
C TYR A 35 -2.64 -0.24 -6.22
N ILE A 36 -2.12 0.37 -5.15
CA ILE A 36 -2.58 1.68 -4.67
C ILE A 36 -2.27 2.78 -5.68
N THR A 37 -1.07 2.81 -6.27
CA THR A 37 -0.72 3.77 -7.33
C THR A 37 -1.71 3.69 -8.49
N LYS A 38 -2.05 2.47 -8.93
CA LYS A 38 -3.01 2.24 -10.01
C LYS A 38 -4.42 2.70 -9.63
N GLN A 39 -4.87 2.39 -8.42
CA GLN A 39 -6.24 2.68 -7.98
C GLN A 39 -6.50 4.17 -7.74
N LEU A 40 -5.46 4.92 -7.37
CA LEU A 40 -5.54 6.34 -7.09
C LEU A 40 -5.15 7.23 -8.27
N SER A 41 -4.60 6.63 -9.35
CA SER A 41 -4.05 7.33 -10.51
C SER A 41 -3.13 8.48 -10.10
N LEU A 42 -2.17 8.20 -9.20
CA LEU A 42 -1.29 9.22 -8.64
C LEU A 42 -0.41 9.83 -9.73
N THR A 43 -0.31 11.15 -9.77
CA THR A 43 0.76 11.81 -10.54
C THR A 43 2.11 11.59 -9.83
N THR A 44 3.21 11.89 -10.52
CA THR A 44 4.55 11.80 -9.93
C THR A 44 4.67 12.68 -8.69
N GLU A 45 4.14 13.90 -8.74
CA GLU A 45 4.17 14.89 -7.65
C GLU A 45 3.29 14.45 -6.48
N GLU A 46 2.12 13.90 -6.77
CA GLU A 46 1.23 13.35 -5.74
C GLU A 46 1.88 12.15 -5.07
N ALA A 47 2.47 11.22 -5.83
CA ALA A 47 3.11 10.02 -5.32
C ALA A 47 4.26 10.35 -4.36
N GLN A 48 5.10 11.32 -4.71
CA GLN A 48 6.21 11.78 -3.86
C GLN A 48 5.74 12.25 -2.47
N LYS A 49 4.60 12.94 -2.41
CA LYS A 49 4.01 13.42 -1.14
C LYS A 49 3.18 12.35 -0.44
N PHE A 50 2.52 11.49 -1.21
CA PHE A 50 1.57 10.48 -0.73
C PHE A 50 2.26 9.37 0.06
N TRP A 51 3.33 8.78 -0.47
CA TRP A 51 3.94 7.58 0.11
C TRP A 51 4.42 7.75 1.55
N PRO A 52 5.13 8.85 1.92
CA PRO A 52 5.51 9.08 3.32
C PRO A 52 4.31 9.13 4.27
N VAL A 53 3.22 9.78 3.86
CA VAL A 53 1.98 9.87 4.66
C VAL A 53 1.31 8.50 4.77
N TYR A 54 1.26 7.76 3.66
CA TYR A 54 0.66 6.43 3.62
C TYR A 54 1.40 5.42 4.50
N PHE A 55 2.74 5.46 4.52
CA PHE A 55 3.52 4.57 5.39
C PHE A 55 3.32 4.88 6.86
N ASN A 56 3.26 6.16 7.23
CA ASN A 56 2.92 6.54 8.61
C ASN A 56 1.52 6.04 9.00
N TYR A 57 0.52 6.19 8.11
CA TYR A 57 -0.81 5.63 8.31
C TYR A 57 -0.76 4.12 8.53
N PHE A 58 -0.05 3.40 7.66
CA PHE A 58 0.08 1.95 7.74
C PHE A 58 0.74 1.50 9.05
N ASP A 59 1.80 2.19 9.47
CA ASP A 59 2.52 1.89 10.70
C ASP A 59 1.67 2.19 11.93
N GLU A 60 0.93 3.29 11.99
CA GLU A 60 0.01 3.59 13.10
C GLU A 60 -1.09 2.52 13.21
N ILE A 61 -1.67 2.05 12.10
CA ILE A 61 -2.64 0.95 12.10
C ILE A 61 -2.00 -0.35 12.63
N LYS A 62 -0.76 -0.63 12.22
CA LYS A 62 -0.02 -1.80 12.70
C LYS A 62 0.24 -1.71 14.21
N GLN A 63 0.64 -0.55 14.70
CA GLN A 63 0.85 -0.34 16.14
C GLN A 63 -0.45 -0.47 16.92
N ALA A 64 -1.56 0.09 16.43
CA ALA A 64 -2.87 -0.09 17.05
C ALA A 64 -3.23 -1.57 17.19
N ARG A 65 -2.93 -2.39 16.17
CA ARG A 65 -3.16 -3.85 16.23
C ARG A 65 -2.30 -4.54 17.30
N VAL A 66 -1.06 -4.08 17.49
CA VAL A 66 -0.14 -4.65 18.48
C VAL A 66 -0.54 -4.23 19.90
N ASN A 67 -0.99 -3.00 20.08
CA ASN A 67 -1.36 -2.45 21.38
C ASN A 67 -2.72 -2.97 21.86
N GLN A 68 -3.67 -3.15 20.95
CA GLN A 68 -5.05 -3.56 21.23
C GLN A 68 -5.33 -4.99 20.72
N LYS A 69 -4.44 -5.94 21.01
CA LYS A 69 -4.54 -7.33 20.49
C LYS A 69 -5.80 -8.06 20.97
N THR A 70 -6.19 -7.84 22.23
CA THR A 70 -7.29 -8.56 22.90
C THR A 70 -8.56 -7.73 23.03
N ASP A 71 -8.45 -6.40 22.92
CA ASP A 71 -9.58 -5.48 23.00
C ASP A 71 -10.01 -5.04 21.60
N VAL A 72 -11.08 -5.65 21.11
CA VAL A 72 -11.60 -5.39 19.76
C VAL A 72 -12.18 -3.97 19.66
N LEU A 73 -12.88 -3.49 20.70
CA LEU A 73 -13.52 -2.18 20.67
C LEU A 73 -12.48 -1.06 20.70
N ALA A 74 -11.48 -1.17 21.58
CA ALA A 74 -10.38 -0.21 21.64
C ALA A 74 -9.56 -0.21 20.33
N PHE A 75 -9.37 -1.36 19.70
CA PHE A 75 -8.74 -1.45 18.39
C PHE A 75 -9.54 -0.72 17.30
N GLU A 76 -10.85 -0.97 17.24
CA GLU A 76 -11.73 -0.35 16.24
C GLU A 76 -11.80 1.17 16.39
N GLU A 77 -11.89 1.66 17.63
CA GLU A 77 -11.84 3.08 17.94
C GLU A 77 -10.51 3.71 17.52
N ALA A 78 -9.38 3.11 17.89
CA ALA A 78 -8.06 3.61 17.52
C ALA A 78 -7.91 3.69 15.99
N VAL A 79 -8.33 2.64 15.28
CA VAL A 79 -8.30 2.60 13.82
C VAL A 79 -9.21 3.67 13.19
N LEU A 80 -10.39 3.90 13.76
CA LEU A 80 -11.30 4.95 13.28
C LEU A 80 -10.65 6.33 13.42
N ASN A 81 -10.02 6.60 14.56
CA ASN A 81 -9.33 7.87 14.82
C ASN A 81 -8.14 8.07 13.89
N ILE A 82 -7.33 7.03 13.66
CA ILE A 82 -6.24 7.04 12.67
C ILE A 82 -6.79 7.34 11.27
N ARG A 83 -7.86 6.65 10.83
CA ARG A 83 -8.47 6.89 9.51
C ARG A 83 -8.99 8.30 9.35
N LYS A 84 -9.61 8.88 10.40
CA LYS A 84 -10.07 10.27 10.38
C LYS A 84 -8.89 11.23 10.17
N LYS A 85 -7.85 11.11 10.99
CA LYS A 85 -6.61 11.90 10.90
C LYS A 85 -6.00 11.86 9.49
N TYR A 86 -5.77 10.66 8.95
CA TYR A 86 -5.09 10.51 7.66
C TYR A 86 -5.96 10.83 6.46
N ARG A 87 -7.29 10.75 6.57
CA ARG A 87 -8.17 11.20 5.48
C ARG A 87 -7.93 12.68 5.17
N ASP A 88 -7.74 13.50 6.18
CA ASP A 88 -7.47 14.93 5.98
C ASP A 88 -6.09 15.16 5.35
N GLU A 89 -5.06 14.40 5.76
CA GLU A 89 -3.74 14.44 5.13
C GLU A 89 -3.78 13.98 3.66
N PHE A 90 -4.50 12.89 3.36
CA PHE A 90 -4.69 12.44 1.98
C PHE A 90 -5.47 13.45 1.15
N LYS A 91 -6.43 14.16 1.74
CA LYS A 91 -7.17 15.23 1.05
C LYS A 91 -6.26 16.38 0.65
N LYS A 92 -5.32 16.79 1.51
CA LYS A 92 -4.33 17.85 1.19
C LYS A 92 -3.45 17.48 0.00
N ILE A 93 -3.16 16.18 -0.18
CA ILE A 93 -2.30 15.69 -1.27
C ILE A 93 -3.10 15.43 -2.55
N LEU A 94 -4.27 14.80 -2.43
CA LEU A 94 -5.07 14.32 -3.56
C LEU A 94 -6.16 15.31 -4.02
N GLY A 95 -6.33 16.41 -3.31
CA GLY A 95 -7.20 17.53 -3.68
C GLY A 95 -8.70 17.32 -3.44
N SER A 96 -9.17 16.12 -3.10
CA SER A 96 -10.62 15.89 -2.86
C SER A 96 -10.92 14.87 -1.77
N ASN A 97 -12.07 15.06 -1.12
CA ASN A 97 -12.61 14.12 -0.12
C ASN A 97 -12.88 12.73 -0.72
N GLU A 98 -13.27 12.69 -1.99
CA GLU A 98 -13.54 11.46 -2.72
C GLU A 98 -12.26 10.65 -2.91
N ARG A 99 -11.18 11.29 -3.40
CA ARG A 99 -9.89 10.62 -3.60
C ARG A 99 -9.25 10.22 -2.27
N ALA A 100 -9.35 11.05 -1.23
CA ALA A 100 -8.94 10.67 0.11
C ALA A 100 -9.71 9.46 0.66
N GLY A 101 -11.02 9.39 0.40
CA GLY A 101 -11.83 8.22 0.73
C GLY A 101 -11.41 6.95 -0.02
N LYS A 102 -11.07 7.09 -1.31
CA LYS A 102 -10.57 5.98 -2.15
C LYS A 102 -9.30 5.34 -1.60
N VAL A 103 -8.43 6.09 -0.91
CA VAL A 103 -7.23 5.52 -0.25
C VAL A 103 -7.62 4.43 0.77
N LEU A 104 -8.60 4.75 1.62
CA LEU A 104 -9.06 3.84 2.68
C LEU A 104 -9.76 2.60 2.11
N THR A 105 -10.55 2.80 1.05
CA THR A 105 -11.22 1.71 0.34
C THR A 105 -10.22 0.80 -0.36
N ALA A 106 -9.27 1.37 -1.11
CA ALA A 106 -8.23 0.62 -1.81
C ALA A 106 -7.36 -0.20 -0.86
N ASP A 107 -7.00 0.36 0.30
CA ASP A 107 -6.25 -0.37 1.33
C ASP A 107 -7.04 -1.59 1.86
N ARG A 108 -8.33 -1.40 2.14
CA ARG A 108 -9.22 -2.47 2.60
C ARG A 108 -9.37 -3.56 1.54
N GLU A 109 -9.60 -3.18 0.29
CA GLU A 109 -9.75 -4.11 -0.84
C GLU A 109 -8.48 -4.93 -1.05
N PHE A 110 -7.31 -4.29 -1.02
CA PHE A 110 -6.03 -4.99 -1.10
C PHE A 110 -5.85 -6.00 0.04
N ASN A 111 -6.10 -5.59 1.28
CA ASN A 111 -5.96 -6.48 2.44
C ASN A 111 -6.93 -7.67 2.35
N ASN A 112 -8.15 -7.46 1.85
CA ASN A 112 -9.13 -8.53 1.60
C ASN A 112 -8.65 -9.50 0.52
N MET A 113 -8.08 -8.98 -0.57
CA MET A 113 -7.50 -9.78 -1.65
C MET A 113 -6.37 -10.67 -1.13
N VAL A 114 -5.44 -10.10 -0.35
CA VAL A 114 -4.34 -10.86 0.28
C VAL A 114 -4.89 -11.93 1.20
N LYS A 115 -5.88 -11.61 2.04
CA LYS A 115 -6.51 -12.59 2.94
C LYS A 115 -7.11 -13.76 2.17
N LYS A 116 -7.87 -13.49 1.11
CA LYS A 116 -8.49 -14.52 0.27
C LYS A 116 -7.46 -15.41 -0.40
N GLU A 117 -6.40 -14.81 -0.94
CA GLU A 117 -5.30 -15.54 -1.57
C GLU A 117 -4.58 -16.47 -0.57
N LEU A 118 -4.33 -15.99 0.66
CA LEU A 118 -3.71 -16.81 1.70
C LEU A 118 -4.60 -18.01 2.11
N GLN A 119 -5.92 -17.81 2.18
CA GLN A 119 -6.89 -18.86 2.45
C GLN A 119 -6.88 -19.92 1.34
N ASN A 120 -6.97 -19.50 0.08
CA ASN A 120 -6.93 -20.40 -1.07
C ASN A 120 -5.65 -21.26 -1.08
N ARG A 121 -4.48 -20.64 -0.82
CA ARG A 121 -3.21 -21.36 -0.73
C ARG A 121 -3.20 -22.38 0.41
N ALA A 122 -3.79 -22.05 1.55
CA ALA A 122 -3.89 -22.96 2.67
C ALA A 122 -4.75 -24.19 2.33
N GLU A 123 -5.88 -23.98 1.68
CA GLU A 123 -6.77 -25.06 1.22
C GLU A 123 -6.10 -25.95 0.17
N GLN A 124 -5.42 -25.36 -0.81
CA GLN A 124 -4.67 -26.12 -1.83
C GLN A 124 -3.59 -27.00 -1.18
N ARG A 125 -2.83 -26.46 -0.22
CA ARG A 125 -1.83 -27.24 0.52
C ARG A 125 -2.46 -28.39 1.30
N LYS A 126 -3.64 -28.19 1.90
CA LYS A 126 -4.37 -29.27 2.61
C LYS A 126 -4.78 -30.39 1.64
N LYS A 127 -5.34 -30.05 0.48
CA LYS A 127 -5.74 -31.01 -0.55
C LYS A 127 -4.54 -31.81 -1.10
N LEU A 128 -3.42 -31.14 -1.36
CA LEU A 128 -2.19 -31.80 -1.83
C LEU A 128 -1.67 -32.81 -0.79
N ARG A 129 -1.65 -32.44 0.49
CA ARG A 129 -1.22 -33.34 1.58
C ARG A 129 -2.09 -34.59 1.71
N GLN A 130 -3.40 -34.45 1.51
CA GLN A 130 -4.33 -35.59 1.53
C GLN A 130 -4.05 -36.53 0.35
N LYS A 131 -3.87 -35.98 -0.86
CA LYS A 131 -3.56 -36.76 -2.07
C LYS A 131 -2.22 -37.52 -1.98
N THR A 132 -1.22 -36.96 -1.30
CA THR A 132 0.09 -37.62 -1.13
C THR A 132 0.13 -38.67 -0.02
N ALA A 133 -0.93 -38.77 0.78
CA ALA A 133 -1.04 -39.73 1.89
C ALA A 133 -1.87 -40.98 1.53
N GLU A 134 -2.49 -40.98 0.34
CA GLU A 134 -3.18 -42.10 -0.31
C GLU A 134 -2.24 -42.77 -1.32
#